data_AF-A0A1M5MMZ7-F1
#
_entry.id   AF-A0A1M5MMZ7-F1
#
_cell.length_a   1.000
_cell.length_b   1.000
_cell.length_c   1.000
_cell.angle_alpha   90.00
_cell.angle_beta   90.00
_cell.angle_gamma   90.00
#
_symmetry.space_group_name_H-M   'P 1'
#
loop_
_entity.id
_entity.type
_entity.pdbx_description
1 polymer ?
#
loop_
_entity_poly.entity_id
_entity_poly.type
_entity_poly.pdbx_seq_one_letter_code
_entity_poly.pdbx_strand_id
1 'polypeptide(L)'
;MTKYVLVGCGAAKRDERSEARDLYTSTYFAKKREYAETVGDEWAILSAEHGLVEPDAELDPYETHIDDLDGDALDELAHRIGMELIEWLGVTEAGDEIVVLAGRSYVDPLRGRETFHAGIDPVVTFPFQELDLGGIGEQMSWLGDRVDSANTEQSTLITDGGKDELGLRHGRQYPFALHTIGGKHPDGTPIALGPWTFQAPQVRRVVESMLSGRVLNACAGKTKLNHDGEVHRNDLDVGRDADSHHDVRELEEHLSAESFDTIVFDPPFDSEQAEEHYNGNTIGRGPSGGIWKARATLAELTAPGGRVLSIGWNSVGLQANDAFERESVHLFQRVQKPDVVLVVDRKTQHRLVTDGGTEFDPTLVDVPTDGDDGDGDDRHVLDPFTSSETDEWSTPPEFVRPLAEAVDGFDLDAAAGAERSPIADEAFTEEDDGLAQPWHGDVWLNPPYSAMDEWTPKVVSELQRPAVESICYLVKGDSSTDWWQLAVEHADAVAMLDSRLAFGDGDESAPFASHVFVFGDVPGSVLDVLSRRATVFRADHIHRETEQQRLAASGGEQR
;
A
#
# COMPACT_ATOMS: atom_id res chain seq x y z
N MET A 1 -9.15 -21.64 -11.46
CA MET A 1 -9.16 -21.93 -10.01
C MET A 1 -10.25 -21.08 -9.41
N THR A 2 -11.37 -21.71 -9.15
CA THR A 2 -12.59 -21.11 -8.62
C THR A 2 -12.63 -21.34 -7.11
N LYS A 3 -13.01 -20.31 -6.36
CA LYS A 3 -13.18 -20.36 -4.92
C LYS A 3 -14.65 -20.39 -4.55
N TYR A 4 -15.08 -21.54 -4.03
CA TYR A 4 -16.42 -21.79 -3.54
C TYR A 4 -16.50 -21.53 -2.03
N VAL A 5 -17.51 -20.82 -1.56
CA VAL A 5 -17.65 -20.51 -0.12
C VAL A 5 -18.95 -21.08 0.45
N LEU A 6 -18.84 -21.87 1.51
CA LEU A 6 -19.99 -22.41 2.26
C LEU A 6 -20.17 -21.65 3.57
N VAL A 7 -21.30 -20.95 3.72
CA VAL A 7 -21.62 -20.18 4.92
C VAL A 7 -22.59 -20.95 5.80
N GLY A 8 -22.20 -21.31 7.03
CA GLY A 8 -23.13 -21.94 7.98
C GLY A 8 -24.30 -21.03 8.33
N CYS A 9 -25.52 -21.58 8.35
CA CYS A 9 -26.75 -20.84 8.65
C CYS A 9 -26.70 -20.14 10.02
N GLY A 10 -27.44 -19.04 10.17
CA GLY A 10 -27.59 -18.30 11.43
C GLY A 10 -28.79 -18.75 12.27
N ALA A 11 -28.71 -18.58 13.59
CA ALA A 11 -29.87 -18.81 14.46
C ALA A 11 -30.92 -17.70 14.31
N ALA A 12 -30.49 -16.43 14.37
CA ALA A 12 -31.38 -15.28 14.24
C ALA A 12 -31.81 -15.07 12.78
N LYS A 13 -33.12 -15.03 12.54
CA LYS A 13 -33.74 -14.89 11.22
C LYS A 13 -34.79 -13.78 11.21
N ARG A 14 -35.18 -13.32 10.02
CA ARG A 14 -36.35 -12.46 9.82
C ARG A 14 -37.63 -13.25 10.11
N ASP A 15 -38.73 -12.55 10.40
CA ASP A 15 -40.04 -13.18 10.66
C ASP A 15 -40.84 -13.43 9.37
N GLU A 16 -40.31 -13.05 8.22
CA GLU A 16 -40.97 -13.13 6.93
C GLU A 16 -40.10 -13.83 5.88
N ARG A 17 -40.78 -14.41 4.88
CA ARG A 17 -40.14 -15.04 3.73
C ARG A 17 -39.17 -14.06 3.07
N SER A 18 -37.93 -14.50 2.87
CA SER A 18 -36.84 -13.68 2.34
C SER A 18 -35.88 -14.55 1.53
N GLU A 19 -35.07 -13.93 0.68
CA GLU A 19 -33.91 -14.59 0.09
C GLU A 19 -32.97 -15.11 1.21
N ALA A 20 -32.36 -16.27 1.01
CA ALA A 20 -31.56 -16.93 2.03
C ALA A 20 -30.38 -16.07 2.52
N ARG A 21 -29.77 -15.26 1.63
CA ARG A 21 -28.70 -14.30 1.98
C ARG A 21 -29.15 -13.17 2.94
N ASP A 22 -30.44 -12.89 2.97
CA ASP A 22 -31.06 -11.82 3.72
C ASP A 22 -31.86 -12.32 4.93
N LEU A 23 -32.17 -13.63 4.95
CA LEU A 23 -32.98 -14.25 6.00
C LEU A 23 -32.31 -14.15 7.37
N TYR A 24 -30.99 -14.34 7.46
CA TYR A 24 -30.26 -14.39 8.72
C TYR A 24 -29.77 -13.00 9.16
N THR A 25 -30.14 -12.58 10.37
CA THR A 25 -30.03 -11.17 10.80
C THR A 25 -28.85 -10.88 11.72
N SER A 26 -28.11 -11.90 12.15
CA SER A 26 -26.96 -11.70 13.05
C SER A 26 -25.79 -10.99 12.37
N THR A 27 -25.08 -10.14 13.10
CA THR A 27 -23.83 -9.48 12.64
C THR A 27 -22.77 -10.49 12.19
N TYR A 28 -22.70 -11.63 12.88
CA TYR A 28 -21.77 -12.70 12.55
C TYR A 28 -22.08 -13.35 11.18
N PHE A 29 -23.36 -13.57 10.87
CA PHE A 29 -23.76 -14.04 9.54
C PHE A 29 -23.45 -12.99 8.47
N ALA A 30 -23.77 -11.71 8.73
CA ALA A 30 -23.47 -10.63 7.80
C ALA A 30 -21.98 -10.57 7.44
N LYS A 31 -21.08 -10.76 8.41
CA LYS A 31 -19.63 -10.82 8.17
C LYS A 31 -19.19 -12.02 7.34
N LYS A 32 -19.79 -13.20 7.54
CA LYS A 32 -19.50 -14.38 6.69
C LYS A 32 -20.02 -14.20 5.27
N ARG A 33 -21.20 -13.59 5.11
CA ARG A 33 -21.75 -13.22 3.81
C ARG A 33 -20.86 -12.24 3.08
N GLU A 34 -20.44 -11.16 3.74
CA GLU A 34 -19.53 -10.16 3.18
C GLU A 34 -18.23 -10.81 2.68
N TYR A 35 -17.64 -11.72 3.47
CA TYR A 35 -16.52 -12.55 3.01
C TYR A 35 -16.87 -13.36 1.76
N ALA A 36 -18.00 -14.08 1.77
CA ALA A 36 -18.39 -14.95 0.67
C ALA A 36 -18.61 -14.17 -0.64
N GLU A 37 -19.26 -13.01 -0.56
CA GLU A 37 -19.53 -12.12 -1.70
C GLU A 37 -18.28 -11.38 -2.21
N THR A 38 -17.27 -11.17 -1.36
CA THR A 38 -16.04 -10.43 -1.73
C THR A 38 -14.92 -11.36 -2.18
N VAL A 39 -14.76 -12.50 -1.50
CA VAL A 39 -13.61 -13.41 -1.64
C VAL A 39 -13.97 -14.65 -2.47
N GLY A 40 -15.23 -15.09 -2.43
CA GLY A 40 -15.70 -16.24 -3.20
C GLY A 40 -16.12 -15.84 -4.61
N ASP A 41 -15.87 -16.74 -5.57
CA ASP A 41 -16.44 -16.64 -6.92
C ASP A 41 -17.90 -17.11 -6.91
N GLU A 42 -18.20 -18.14 -6.11
CA GLU A 42 -19.52 -18.73 -5.92
C GLU A 42 -19.73 -19.02 -4.43
N TRP A 43 -20.96 -18.86 -3.91
CA TRP A 43 -21.23 -19.20 -2.52
C TRP A 43 -22.63 -19.74 -2.28
N ALA A 44 -22.75 -20.52 -1.21
CA ALA A 44 -24.01 -21.12 -0.78
C ALA A 44 -24.08 -21.23 0.75
N ILE A 45 -25.30 -21.41 1.26
CA ILE A 45 -25.58 -21.49 2.69
C ILE A 45 -25.74 -22.95 3.09
N LEU A 46 -24.98 -23.36 4.11
CA LEU A 46 -25.05 -24.68 4.71
C LEU A 46 -26.12 -24.69 5.82
N SER A 47 -27.23 -25.39 5.57
CA SER A 47 -28.42 -25.45 6.42
C SER A 47 -28.74 -26.87 6.88
N ALA A 48 -29.08 -27.01 8.16
CA ALA A 48 -29.48 -28.26 8.79
C ALA A 48 -30.87 -28.72 8.35
N GLU A 49 -31.70 -27.79 7.88
CA GLU A 49 -33.04 -28.11 7.36
C GLU A 49 -32.99 -28.36 5.85
N HIS A 50 -32.36 -27.42 5.13
CA HIS A 50 -32.47 -27.33 3.68
C HIS A 50 -31.27 -27.90 2.92
N GLY A 51 -30.21 -28.35 3.61
CA GLY A 51 -28.98 -28.77 2.94
C GLY A 51 -28.20 -27.57 2.43
N LEU A 52 -27.81 -27.60 1.16
CA LEU A 52 -27.13 -26.51 0.47
C LEU A 52 -28.15 -25.57 -0.17
N VAL A 53 -28.08 -24.28 0.17
CA VAL A 53 -29.04 -23.28 -0.30
C VAL A 53 -28.35 -22.16 -1.06
N GLU A 54 -28.85 -21.86 -2.26
CA GLU A 54 -28.38 -20.71 -3.03
C GLU A 54 -28.73 -19.38 -2.36
N PRO A 55 -27.90 -18.33 -2.48
CA PRO A 55 -28.12 -17.03 -1.83
C PRO A 55 -29.47 -16.40 -2.13
N ASP A 56 -29.95 -16.57 -3.37
CA ASP A 56 -31.17 -15.96 -3.89
C ASP A 56 -32.42 -16.83 -3.71
N ALA A 57 -32.28 -18.04 -3.12
CA ALA A 57 -33.41 -18.92 -2.85
C ALA A 57 -34.32 -18.30 -1.78
N GLU A 58 -35.63 -18.24 -2.05
CA GLU A 58 -36.60 -17.76 -1.07
C GLU A 58 -36.95 -18.83 -0.03
N LEU A 59 -36.73 -18.50 1.24
CA LEU A 59 -37.01 -19.37 2.38
C LEU A 59 -37.99 -18.71 3.35
N ASP A 60 -38.88 -19.53 3.91
CA ASP A 60 -39.65 -19.17 5.09
C ASP A 60 -38.77 -19.33 6.36
N PRO A 61 -39.00 -18.54 7.42
CA PRO A 61 -38.25 -18.69 8.67
C PRO A 61 -38.49 -20.04 9.34
N TYR A 62 -37.41 -20.61 9.90
CA TYR A 62 -37.38 -21.96 10.45
C TYR A 62 -36.46 -22.06 11.68
N GLU A 63 -36.64 -23.10 12.51
CA GLU A 63 -35.98 -23.25 13.82
C GLU A 63 -35.13 -24.54 13.97
N THR A 64 -34.85 -25.24 12.88
CA THR A 64 -34.01 -26.45 12.91
C THR A 64 -32.55 -26.11 13.21
N HIS A 65 -31.99 -26.68 14.28
CA HIS A 65 -30.55 -26.64 14.57
C HIS A 65 -29.91 -28.01 14.28
N ILE A 66 -28.63 -27.99 13.88
CA ILE A 66 -27.90 -29.24 13.61
C ILE A 66 -27.79 -30.13 14.85
N ASP A 67 -27.73 -29.51 16.04
CA ASP A 67 -27.66 -30.22 17.32
C ASP A 67 -28.98 -30.93 17.70
N ASP A 68 -30.08 -30.63 17.00
CA ASP A 68 -31.38 -31.30 17.18
C ASP A 68 -31.48 -32.62 16.38
N LEU A 69 -30.55 -32.88 15.47
CA LEU A 69 -30.57 -34.04 14.58
C LEU A 69 -29.96 -35.28 15.25
N ASP A 70 -30.65 -36.41 15.15
CA ASP A 70 -30.11 -37.70 15.57
C ASP A 70 -29.15 -38.30 14.52
N GLY A 71 -28.57 -39.46 14.83
CA GLY A 71 -27.57 -40.10 13.98
C GLY A 71 -28.07 -40.38 12.55
N ASP A 72 -29.31 -40.86 12.42
CA ASP A 72 -29.92 -41.22 11.15
C ASP A 72 -30.26 -39.95 10.34
N ALA A 73 -30.83 -38.93 10.99
CA ALA A 73 -31.11 -37.65 10.35
C ALA A 73 -29.84 -36.92 9.90
N LEU A 74 -28.74 -37.03 10.68
CA LEU A 74 -27.43 -36.50 10.28
C LEU A 74 -26.83 -37.27 9.09
N ASP A 75 -27.02 -38.59 9.02
CA ASP A 75 -26.58 -39.39 7.87
C ASP A 75 -27.33 -38.98 6.60
N GLU A 76 -28.65 -38.77 6.70
CA GLU A 76 -29.47 -38.28 5.59
C GLU A 76 -29.08 -36.87 5.14
N LEU A 77 -28.83 -35.97 6.09
CA LEU A 77 -28.39 -34.61 5.81
C LEU A 77 -27.01 -34.60 5.14
N ALA A 78 -26.05 -35.35 5.67
CA ALA A 78 -24.70 -35.46 5.11
C ALA A 78 -24.72 -36.02 3.68
N HIS A 79 -25.51 -37.06 3.43
CA HIS A 79 -25.65 -37.62 2.09
C HIS A 79 -26.24 -36.62 1.10
N ARG A 80 -27.28 -35.88 1.53
CA ARG A 80 -27.93 -34.84 0.71
C ARG A 80 -26.96 -33.72 0.35
N ILE A 81 -26.26 -33.16 1.34
CA ILE A 81 -25.26 -32.10 1.13
C ILE A 81 -24.16 -32.59 0.20
N GLY A 82 -23.67 -33.82 0.35
CA GLY A 82 -22.65 -34.38 -0.54
C GLY A 82 -23.12 -34.44 -1.99
N MET A 83 -24.36 -34.84 -2.24
CA MET A 83 -24.94 -34.86 -3.59
C MET A 83 -25.15 -33.45 -4.16
N GLU A 84 -25.65 -32.52 -3.34
CA GLU A 84 -25.86 -31.12 -3.72
C GLU A 84 -24.53 -30.41 -4.00
N LEU A 85 -23.46 -30.73 -3.28
CA LEU A 85 -22.11 -30.21 -3.55
C LEU A 85 -21.60 -30.69 -4.91
N ILE A 86 -21.76 -31.97 -5.25
CA ILE A 86 -21.36 -32.48 -6.57
C ILE A 86 -22.11 -31.75 -7.69
N GLU A 87 -23.41 -31.51 -7.51
CA GLU A 87 -24.23 -30.78 -8.48
C GLU A 87 -23.80 -29.32 -8.61
N TRP A 88 -23.60 -28.65 -7.47
CA TRP A 88 -23.23 -27.23 -7.43
C TRP A 88 -21.84 -26.94 -7.99
N LEU A 89 -20.85 -27.77 -7.67
CA LEU A 89 -19.47 -27.62 -8.16
C LEU A 89 -19.34 -27.94 -9.65
N GLY A 90 -20.20 -28.82 -10.18
CA GLY A 90 -20.16 -29.22 -11.59
C GLY A 90 -18.83 -29.88 -11.98
N VAL A 91 -18.17 -29.35 -13.02
CA VAL A 91 -16.85 -29.82 -13.46
C VAL A 91 -15.78 -28.94 -12.82
N THR A 92 -15.02 -29.51 -11.89
CA THR A 92 -13.95 -28.81 -11.17
C THR A 92 -12.60 -28.96 -11.87
N GLU A 93 -11.75 -27.95 -11.75
CA GLU A 93 -10.37 -27.98 -12.22
C GLU A 93 -9.38 -28.26 -11.08
N ALA A 94 -8.20 -28.77 -11.43
CA ALA A 94 -7.12 -28.96 -10.46
C ALA A 94 -6.72 -27.60 -9.87
N GLY A 95 -6.96 -27.45 -8.57
CA GLY A 95 -6.68 -26.23 -7.83
C GLY A 95 -7.92 -25.59 -7.22
N ASP A 96 -9.14 -25.87 -7.68
CA ASP A 96 -10.35 -25.27 -7.08
C ASP A 96 -10.41 -25.48 -5.55
N GLU A 97 -10.96 -24.50 -4.84
CA GLU A 97 -11.00 -24.49 -3.36
C GLU A 97 -12.44 -24.36 -2.85
N ILE A 98 -12.76 -25.09 -1.77
CA ILE A 98 -14.00 -24.94 -1.02
C ILE A 98 -13.65 -24.44 0.39
N VAL A 99 -14.10 -23.23 0.73
CA VAL A 99 -13.90 -22.63 2.05
C VAL A 99 -15.16 -22.81 2.90
N VAL A 100 -15.06 -23.53 4.02
CA VAL A 100 -16.21 -23.80 4.90
C VAL A 100 -16.22 -22.88 6.11
N LEU A 101 -17.12 -21.89 6.11
CA LEU A 101 -17.33 -20.91 7.17
C LEU A 101 -18.45 -21.33 8.13
N ALA A 102 -18.23 -22.43 8.84
CA ALA A 102 -19.16 -22.95 9.85
C ALA A 102 -18.44 -23.33 11.15
N GLY A 103 -19.15 -23.25 12.28
CA GLY A 103 -18.61 -23.61 13.58
C GLY A 103 -18.40 -25.13 13.74
N ARG A 104 -17.63 -25.54 14.76
CA ARG A 104 -17.35 -26.97 15.04
C ARG A 104 -18.61 -27.82 15.21
N SER A 105 -19.67 -27.28 15.81
CA SER A 105 -20.96 -27.99 15.93
C SER A 105 -21.56 -28.39 14.57
N TYR A 106 -21.28 -27.61 13.53
CA TYR A 106 -21.67 -27.92 12.16
C TYR A 106 -20.68 -28.84 11.46
N VAL A 107 -19.39 -28.52 11.58
CA VAL A 107 -18.32 -29.15 10.79
C VAL A 107 -18.05 -30.57 11.26
N ASP A 108 -17.94 -30.81 12.57
CA ASP A 108 -17.49 -32.10 13.10
C ASP A 108 -18.45 -33.25 12.73
N PRO A 109 -19.79 -33.12 12.88
CA PRO A 109 -20.72 -34.18 12.51
C PRO A 109 -20.75 -34.49 11.00
N LEU A 110 -20.60 -33.48 10.15
CA LEU A 110 -20.63 -33.62 8.69
C LEU A 110 -19.31 -34.18 8.15
N ARG A 111 -18.17 -33.72 8.70
CA ARG A 111 -16.84 -34.20 8.31
C ARG A 111 -16.63 -35.67 8.69
N GLY A 112 -17.15 -36.08 9.86
CA GLY A 112 -17.13 -37.49 10.28
C GLY A 112 -17.89 -38.45 9.34
N ARG A 113 -18.71 -37.91 8.42
CA ARG A 113 -19.50 -38.64 7.42
C ARG A 113 -18.97 -38.45 5.99
N GLU A 114 -17.76 -37.92 5.84
CA GLU A 114 -17.11 -37.68 4.54
C GLU A 114 -17.88 -36.74 3.60
N THR A 115 -18.81 -35.93 4.13
CA THR A 115 -19.68 -35.01 3.37
C THR A 115 -18.92 -34.15 2.36
N PHE A 116 -17.75 -33.66 2.76
CA PHE A 116 -16.92 -32.75 1.96
C PHE A 116 -15.83 -33.44 1.12
N HIS A 117 -15.80 -34.78 1.05
CA HIS A 117 -14.73 -35.51 0.34
C HIS A 117 -15.28 -36.55 -0.64
N ALA A 118 -16.60 -36.77 -0.67
CA ALA A 118 -17.22 -37.78 -1.50
C ALA A 118 -17.28 -37.34 -2.97
N GLY A 119 -16.27 -37.72 -3.76
CA GLY A 119 -16.31 -37.58 -5.23
C GLY A 119 -16.10 -36.16 -5.75
N ILE A 120 -15.45 -35.30 -4.98
CA ILE A 120 -15.07 -33.94 -5.37
C ILE A 120 -13.54 -33.82 -5.33
N ASP A 121 -12.96 -33.17 -6.35
CA ASP A 121 -11.52 -32.91 -6.47
C ASP A 121 -10.98 -31.61 -5.80
N PRO A 122 -11.80 -30.59 -5.43
CA PRO A 122 -11.31 -29.36 -4.79
C PRO A 122 -10.62 -29.57 -3.45
N VAL A 123 -9.70 -28.64 -3.11
CA VAL A 123 -9.12 -28.54 -1.77
C VAL A 123 -10.17 -27.93 -0.83
N VAL A 124 -10.54 -28.64 0.23
CA VAL A 124 -11.52 -28.15 1.21
C VAL A 124 -10.80 -27.64 2.45
N THR A 125 -11.06 -26.38 2.82
CA THR A 125 -10.47 -25.73 3.99
C THR A 125 -11.52 -25.41 5.05
N PHE A 126 -11.11 -25.43 6.31
CA PHE A 126 -11.95 -25.15 7.48
C PHE A 126 -11.29 -24.07 8.33
N PRO A 127 -11.29 -22.80 7.89
CA PRO A 127 -10.40 -21.78 8.45
C PRO A 127 -10.58 -21.56 9.95
N PHE A 128 -11.83 -21.59 10.45
CA PHE A 128 -12.09 -21.41 11.88
C PHE A 128 -11.51 -22.54 12.74
N GLN A 129 -11.43 -23.75 12.20
CA GLN A 129 -10.92 -24.93 12.88
C GLN A 129 -9.41 -25.06 12.72
N GLU A 130 -8.89 -24.81 11.52
CA GLU A 130 -7.48 -24.97 11.15
C GLU A 130 -6.59 -23.89 11.76
N LEU A 131 -7.10 -22.67 11.90
CA LEU A 131 -6.41 -21.55 12.53
C LEU A 131 -6.70 -21.42 14.03
N ASP A 132 -7.41 -22.39 14.62
CA ASP A 132 -7.85 -22.43 16.03
C ASP A 132 -8.51 -21.12 16.52
N LEU A 133 -9.36 -20.52 15.67
CA LEU A 133 -10.08 -19.29 15.98
C LEU A 133 -11.27 -19.62 16.89
N GLY A 134 -11.02 -19.73 18.19
CA GLY A 134 -12.00 -20.22 19.17
C GLY A 134 -13.16 -19.26 19.44
N GLY A 135 -12.94 -17.94 19.35
CA GLY A 135 -13.97 -16.94 19.64
C GLY A 135 -14.66 -16.38 18.40
N ILE A 136 -15.97 -16.10 18.49
CA ILE A 136 -16.73 -15.39 17.43
C ILE A 136 -16.06 -14.04 17.08
N GLY A 137 -15.50 -13.33 18.07
CA GLY A 137 -14.75 -12.08 17.85
C GLY A 137 -13.49 -12.26 17.00
N GLU A 138 -12.72 -13.32 17.25
CA GLU A 138 -11.50 -13.65 16.49
C GLU A 138 -11.85 -14.04 15.06
N GLN A 139 -12.90 -14.85 14.89
CA GLN A 139 -13.41 -15.23 13.57
C GLN A 139 -13.91 -14.01 12.79
N MET A 140 -14.68 -13.10 13.40
CA MET A 140 -15.12 -11.86 12.74
C MET A 140 -13.96 -10.94 12.36
N SER A 141 -12.93 -10.84 13.21
CA SER A 141 -11.71 -10.09 12.88
C SER A 141 -11.01 -10.70 11.68
N TRP A 142 -10.83 -12.02 11.66
CA TRP A 142 -10.21 -12.74 10.56
C TRP A 142 -10.99 -12.59 9.25
N LEU A 143 -12.33 -12.68 9.30
CA LEU A 143 -13.19 -12.45 8.14
C LEU A 143 -13.02 -11.03 7.59
N GLY A 144 -13.03 -10.02 8.48
CA GLY A 144 -12.81 -8.62 8.10
C GLY A 144 -11.44 -8.41 7.45
N ASP A 145 -10.38 -8.94 8.07
CA ASP A 145 -9.02 -8.85 7.52
C ASP A 145 -8.92 -9.46 6.11
N ARG A 146 -9.65 -10.55 5.83
CA ARG A 146 -9.68 -11.19 4.51
C ARG A 146 -10.49 -10.40 3.48
N VAL A 147 -11.63 -9.82 3.87
CA VAL A 147 -12.42 -8.91 3.03
C VAL A 147 -11.59 -7.68 2.66
N ASP A 148 -10.93 -7.06 3.63
CA ASP A 148 -10.08 -5.89 3.42
C ASP A 148 -8.92 -6.22 2.47
N SER A 149 -8.33 -7.41 2.60
CA SER A 149 -7.26 -7.90 1.71
C SER A 149 -7.76 -8.12 0.28
N ALA A 150 -8.95 -8.71 0.09
CA ALA A 150 -9.52 -8.93 -1.24
C ALA A 150 -9.95 -7.62 -1.92
N ASN A 151 -10.55 -6.69 -1.18
CA ASN A 151 -10.89 -5.35 -1.70
C ASN A 151 -9.65 -4.53 -2.06
N THR A 152 -8.58 -4.71 -1.29
CA THR A 152 -7.24 -4.21 -1.57
C THR A 152 -6.71 -4.78 -2.90
N GLU A 153 -6.80 -6.09 -3.13
CA GLU A 153 -6.32 -6.71 -4.37
C GLU A 153 -7.11 -6.24 -5.60
N GLN A 154 -8.37 -5.83 -5.43
CA GLN A 154 -9.23 -5.29 -6.49
C GLN A 154 -9.00 -3.80 -6.81
N SER A 155 -8.29 -3.06 -5.95
CA SER A 155 -7.99 -1.64 -6.18
C SER A 155 -6.71 -1.51 -7.01
N THR A 156 -6.78 -0.89 -8.20
CA THR A 156 -5.66 -0.83 -9.15
C THR A 156 -4.99 0.55 -9.16
N LEU A 157 -3.69 0.62 -8.88
CA LEU A 157 -2.83 1.78 -9.17
C LEU A 157 -2.29 1.70 -10.60
N ILE A 158 -2.22 2.83 -11.32
CA ILE A 158 -1.75 2.95 -12.71
C ILE A 158 -0.35 3.63 -12.72
N THR A 159 0.68 3.03 -13.34
CA THR A 159 2.06 3.58 -13.46
C THR A 159 2.58 3.52 -14.91
N ASP A 160 2.95 4.63 -15.55
CA ASP A 160 3.25 4.76 -17.00
C ASP A 160 4.05 3.62 -17.70
N GLY A 161 3.44 2.99 -18.72
CA GLY A 161 4.01 1.82 -19.39
C GLY A 161 3.53 1.59 -20.82
N GLY A 162 3.77 2.55 -21.72
CA GLY A 162 3.72 2.33 -23.18
C GLY A 162 2.38 2.56 -23.89
N LYS A 163 2.46 2.93 -25.18
CA LYS A 163 1.35 3.47 -26.00
C LYS A 163 0.46 2.40 -26.64
N ASP A 164 -0.84 2.66 -26.73
CA ASP A 164 -1.75 2.05 -27.72
C ASP A 164 -2.59 3.10 -28.49
N GLU A 165 -3.34 2.61 -29.49
CA GLU A 165 -3.82 3.31 -30.70
C GLU A 165 -4.88 4.43 -30.47
N LEU A 166 -5.23 4.73 -29.21
CA LEU A 166 -6.16 5.80 -28.83
C LEU A 166 -5.48 7.05 -28.25
N GLY A 167 -4.14 7.05 -28.12
CA GLY A 167 -3.40 8.22 -27.64
C GLY A 167 -3.42 8.44 -26.12
N LEU A 168 -4.05 7.54 -25.35
CA LEU A 168 -4.00 7.50 -23.88
C LEU A 168 -2.87 6.55 -23.45
N ARG A 169 -1.90 7.04 -22.65
CA ARG A 169 -0.87 6.17 -22.05
C ARG A 169 -1.44 5.60 -20.75
N HIS A 170 -1.99 4.40 -20.80
CA HIS A 170 -2.25 3.64 -19.57
C HIS A 170 -0.92 3.16 -19.01
N GLY A 171 -0.72 3.39 -17.72
CA GLY A 171 0.38 2.77 -17.01
C GLY A 171 0.26 1.25 -16.88
N ARG A 172 1.39 0.55 -16.67
CA ARG A 172 1.44 -0.72 -15.93
C ARG A 172 0.64 -0.58 -14.64
N GLN A 173 -0.26 -1.51 -14.43
CA GLN A 173 -1.22 -1.50 -13.35
C GLN A 173 -0.80 -2.47 -12.25
N TYR A 174 -0.84 -2.03 -10.99
CA TYR A 174 -0.52 -2.87 -9.84
C TYR A 174 -1.64 -2.79 -8.78
N PRO A 175 -2.00 -3.92 -8.16
CA PRO A 175 -2.83 -3.94 -6.96
C PRO A 175 -2.36 -2.96 -5.87
N PHE A 176 -3.29 -2.26 -5.24
CA PHE A 176 -3.06 -1.23 -4.22
C PHE A 176 -3.92 -1.42 -2.98
N ALA A 177 -3.31 -1.29 -1.81
CA ALA A 177 -3.98 -1.39 -0.52
C ALA A 177 -3.88 -0.11 0.30
N LEU A 178 -4.99 0.34 0.89
CA LEU A 178 -4.96 1.33 1.97
C LEU A 178 -5.34 0.67 3.31
N HIS A 179 -4.43 0.72 4.28
CA HIS A 179 -4.58 0.13 5.60
C HIS A 179 -4.58 1.21 6.66
N THR A 180 -5.66 1.35 7.43
CA THR A 180 -5.67 2.30 8.56
C THR A 180 -4.97 1.71 9.78
N ILE A 181 -3.92 2.39 10.26
CA ILE A 181 -3.28 2.06 11.55
C ILE A 181 -4.07 2.73 12.68
N GLY A 182 -4.61 1.90 13.58
CA GLY A 182 -5.35 2.36 14.75
C GLY A 182 -5.97 1.23 15.56
N GLY A 183 -6.79 1.58 16.55
CA GLY A 183 -7.42 0.61 17.45
C GLY A 183 -6.62 0.38 18.74
N LYS A 184 -6.88 -0.75 19.41
CA LYS A 184 -6.26 -1.11 20.69
C LYS A 184 -5.84 -2.58 20.71
N HIS A 185 -4.71 -2.87 21.36
CA HIS A 185 -4.31 -4.22 21.72
C HIS A 185 -5.30 -4.85 22.72
N PRO A 186 -5.30 -6.18 22.93
CA PRO A 186 -6.20 -6.85 23.88
C PRO A 186 -6.10 -6.33 25.33
N ASP A 187 -4.95 -5.77 25.71
CA ASP A 187 -4.71 -5.14 27.01
C ASP A 187 -5.23 -3.69 27.11
N GLY A 188 -5.81 -3.17 26.03
CA GLY A 188 -6.38 -1.82 25.94
C GLY A 188 -5.38 -0.73 25.53
N THR A 189 -4.10 -1.06 25.29
CA THR A 189 -3.11 -0.08 24.82
C THR A 189 -3.36 0.32 23.36
N PRO A 190 -3.17 1.59 22.97
CA PRO A 190 -3.39 2.02 21.58
C PRO A 190 -2.41 1.36 20.62
N ILE A 191 -2.89 0.98 19.43
CA ILE A 191 -2.04 0.49 18.35
C ILE A 191 -1.46 1.70 17.61
N ALA A 192 -0.14 1.74 17.48
CA ALA A 192 0.59 2.71 16.68
C ALA A 192 1.78 2.04 15.99
N LEU A 193 2.21 2.59 14.85
CA LEU A 193 3.39 2.12 14.14
C LEU A 193 4.63 2.84 14.71
N GLY A 194 5.30 2.14 15.63
CA GLY A 194 6.52 2.58 16.31
C GLY A 194 7.80 1.99 15.69
N PRO A 195 8.93 1.99 16.42
CA PRO A 195 10.22 1.48 15.93
C PRO A 195 10.23 -0.03 15.62
N TRP A 196 9.24 -0.77 16.11
CA TRP A 196 9.06 -2.18 15.84
C TRP A 196 7.85 -2.35 14.91
N THR A 197 8.07 -2.22 13.60
CA THR A 197 7.04 -2.23 12.55
C THR A 197 6.01 -3.33 12.76
N PHE A 198 6.48 -4.56 13.01
CA PHE A 198 5.62 -5.73 13.13
C PHE A 198 4.93 -5.88 14.50
N GLN A 199 5.10 -4.94 15.44
CA GLN A 199 4.23 -4.87 16.62
C GLN A 199 2.83 -4.35 16.25
N ALA A 200 2.71 -3.56 15.19
CA ALA A 200 1.43 -3.14 14.64
C ALA A 200 0.76 -4.36 13.97
N PRO A 201 -0.36 -4.88 14.49
CA PRO A 201 -0.99 -6.09 13.97
C PRO A 201 -1.40 -5.97 12.50
N GLN A 202 -1.83 -4.78 12.06
CA GLN A 202 -2.21 -4.51 10.67
C GLN A 202 -1.05 -4.76 9.71
N VAL A 203 0.12 -4.17 9.97
CA VAL A 203 1.31 -4.34 9.12
C VAL A 203 1.77 -5.79 9.14
N ARG A 204 1.81 -6.37 10.36
CA ARG A 204 2.22 -7.75 10.58
C ARG A 204 1.37 -8.74 9.78
N ARG A 205 0.04 -8.62 9.83
CA ARG A 205 -0.89 -9.54 9.13
C ARG A 205 -0.69 -9.49 7.62
N VAL A 206 -0.53 -8.30 7.05
CA VAL A 206 -0.31 -8.12 5.60
C VAL A 206 1.00 -8.81 5.20
N VAL A 207 2.09 -8.52 5.91
CA VAL A 207 3.40 -9.13 5.63
C VAL A 207 3.37 -10.64 5.81
N GLU A 208 2.83 -11.15 6.93
CA GLU A 208 2.72 -12.59 7.20
C GLU A 208 1.88 -13.32 6.15
N SER A 209 0.84 -12.68 5.58
CA SER A 209 0.01 -13.28 4.53
C SER A 209 0.75 -13.50 3.19
N MET A 210 1.85 -12.79 2.98
CA MET A 210 2.65 -12.84 1.75
C MET A 210 3.91 -13.71 1.89
N LEU A 211 4.20 -14.22 3.10
CA LEU A 211 5.34 -15.09 3.34
C LEU A 211 5.11 -16.46 2.69
N SER A 212 6.11 -16.92 1.94
CA SER A 212 6.06 -18.20 1.27
C SER A 212 7.45 -18.81 1.17
N GLY A 213 7.53 -20.14 1.16
CA GLY A 213 8.79 -20.88 1.02
C GLY A 213 9.81 -20.54 2.11
N ARG A 214 11.08 -20.41 1.73
CA ARG A 214 12.18 -20.00 2.61
C ARG A 214 12.23 -18.46 2.71
N VAL A 215 12.14 -17.94 3.93
CA VAL A 215 12.03 -16.50 4.20
C VAL A 215 13.34 -15.95 4.74
N LEU A 216 13.77 -14.78 4.26
CA LEU A 216 14.79 -13.94 4.90
C LEU A 216 14.13 -12.71 5.51
N ASN A 217 14.28 -12.50 6.82
CA ASN A 217 14.04 -11.19 7.45
C ASN A 217 15.38 -10.46 7.56
N ALA A 218 15.65 -9.54 6.64
CA ALA A 218 16.98 -8.98 6.40
C ALA A 218 17.44 -7.96 7.46
N CYS A 219 16.48 -7.32 8.14
CA CYS A 219 16.70 -6.34 9.21
C CYS A 219 15.81 -6.70 10.42
N ALA A 220 16.11 -7.84 11.03
CA ALA A 220 15.25 -8.51 11.99
C ALA A 220 15.23 -7.85 13.36
N GLY A 221 14.29 -6.95 13.61
CA GLY A 221 14.08 -6.38 14.95
C GLY A 221 13.59 -7.39 16.02
N LYS A 222 13.06 -6.87 17.12
CA LYS A 222 12.59 -7.69 18.26
C LYS A 222 11.43 -8.64 17.93
N THR A 223 10.63 -8.30 16.92
CA THR A 223 9.42 -9.04 16.59
C THR A 223 9.75 -10.25 15.71
N LYS A 224 9.18 -11.41 16.06
CA LYS A 224 9.22 -12.63 15.23
C LYS A 224 7.98 -12.71 14.36
N LEU A 225 8.17 -12.78 13.05
CA LEU A 225 7.12 -13.05 12.07
C LEU A 225 6.75 -14.54 12.14
N ASN A 226 5.46 -14.83 12.02
CA ASN A 226 4.93 -16.19 11.97
C ASN A 226 4.92 -16.67 10.52
N HIS A 227 5.49 -17.85 10.31
CA HIS A 227 5.50 -18.54 9.03
C HIS A 227 5.69 -20.04 9.30
N ASP A 228 5.02 -20.89 8.53
CA ASP A 228 5.11 -22.35 8.69
C ASP A 228 6.45 -22.91 8.17
N GLY A 229 7.12 -22.16 7.29
CA GLY A 229 8.43 -22.50 6.74
C GLY A 229 9.61 -21.93 7.53
N GLU A 230 10.81 -22.10 6.98
CA GLU A 230 12.04 -21.53 7.54
C GLU A 230 12.03 -20.00 7.42
N VAL A 231 12.32 -19.30 8.52
CA VAL A 231 12.56 -17.86 8.56
C VAL A 231 13.98 -17.60 9.06
N HIS A 232 14.90 -17.28 8.17
CA HIS A 232 16.25 -16.82 8.50
C HIS A 232 16.17 -15.35 8.93
N ARG A 233 16.56 -15.04 10.17
CA ARG A 233 16.56 -13.69 10.73
C ARG A 233 17.98 -13.13 10.73
N ASN A 234 18.18 -11.96 10.14
CA ASN A 234 19.45 -11.23 10.18
C ASN A 234 19.28 -9.88 10.88
N ASP A 235 20.04 -9.59 11.92
CA ASP A 235 20.09 -8.25 12.54
C ASP A 235 21.54 -7.87 12.80
N LEU A 236 21.95 -6.66 12.41
CA LEU A 236 23.31 -6.16 12.62
C LEU A 236 23.70 -6.13 14.11
N ASP A 237 22.73 -5.96 15.02
CA ASP A 237 22.94 -6.03 16.46
C ASP A 237 23.15 -7.49 16.92
N VAL A 238 24.41 -7.81 17.29
CA VAL A 238 24.81 -9.12 17.86
C VAL A 238 24.09 -9.48 19.17
N GLY A 239 23.46 -8.51 19.83
CA GLY A 239 22.63 -8.73 21.02
C GLY A 239 21.19 -9.14 20.70
N ARG A 240 20.76 -9.06 19.42
CA ARG A 240 19.43 -9.46 18.99
C ARG A 240 19.33 -10.98 18.84
N ASP A 241 18.14 -11.52 19.11
CA ASP A 241 17.79 -12.90 18.78
C ASP A 241 17.55 -13.05 17.26
N ALA A 242 18.65 -13.35 16.54
CA ALA A 242 18.74 -13.52 15.09
C ALA A 242 19.68 -14.70 14.73
N ASP A 243 19.50 -15.27 13.54
CA ASP A 243 20.30 -16.41 13.05
C ASP A 243 21.66 -15.96 12.48
N SER A 244 21.75 -14.71 12.02
CA SER A 244 22.99 -14.08 11.56
C SER A 244 23.07 -12.59 11.91
N HIS A 245 24.29 -12.06 11.91
CA HIS A 245 24.59 -10.68 12.30
C HIS A 245 25.50 -9.99 11.29
N HIS A 246 24.98 -9.84 10.07
CA HIS A 246 25.72 -9.23 8.96
C HIS A 246 25.05 -7.92 8.52
N ASP A 247 25.86 -7.04 7.95
CA ASP A 247 25.33 -5.88 7.25
C ASP A 247 24.48 -6.34 6.07
N VAL A 248 23.27 -5.77 5.94
CA VAL A 248 22.34 -6.11 4.86
C VAL A 248 22.94 -5.86 3.47
N ARG A 249 23.96 -4.99 3.36
CA ARG A 249 24.70 -4.68 2.14
C ARG A 249 25.70 -5.75 1.71
N GLU A 250 25.94 -6.77 2.54
CA GLU A 250 26.97 -7.80 2.34
C GLU A 250 26.41 -9.22 2.55
N LEU A 251 25.08 -9.37 2.67
CA LEU A 251 24.48 -10.68 2.91
C LEU A 251 24.74 -11.70 1.80
N GLU A 252 25.01 -11.26 0.57
CA GLU A 252 25.40 -12.14 -0.55
C GLU A 252 26.72 -12.87 -0.31
N GLU A 253 27.59 -12.35 0.56
CA GLU A 253 28.86 -13.00 0.92
C GLU A 253 28.67 -14.12 1.95
N HIS A 254 27.53 -14.13 2.64
CA HIS A 254 27.25 -14.99 3.79
C HIS A 254 26.11 -15.98 3.55
N LEU A 255 25.17 -15.63 2.69
CA LEU A 255 23.99 -16.42 2.36
C LEU A 255 24.05 -16.90 0.92
N SER A 256 23.42 -18.04 0.63
CA SER A 256 23.41 -18.60 -0.72
C SER A 256 22.56 -17.74 -1.65
N ALA A 257 23.11 -17.41 -2.81
CA ALA A 257 22.36 -16.74 -3.88
C ALA A 257 21.11 -17.53 -4.27
N GLU A 258 20.06 -16.80 -4.68
CA GLU A 258 18.79 -17.34 -5.17
C GLU A 258 18.15 -18.40 -4.24
N SER A 259 18.30 -18.24 -2.92
CA SER A 259 17.88 -19.25 -1.95
C SER A 259 16.63 -18.89 -1.15
N PHE A 260 16.11 -17.67 -1.28
CA PHE A 260 14.94 -17.21 -0.55
C PHE A 260 13.75 -16.96 -1.47
N ASP A 261 12.63 -17.61 -1.17
CA ASP A 261 11.35 -17.43 -1.87
C ASP A 261 10.67 -16.13 -1.44
N THR A 262 10.95 -15.64 -0.25
CA THR A 262 10.46 -14.34 0.23
C THR A 262 11.51 -13.62 1.06
N ILE A 263 11.75 -12.34 0.79
CA ILE A 263 12.65 -11.50 1.57
C ILE A 263 11.86 -10.31 2.13
N VAL A 264 11.91 -10.12 3.45
CA VAL A 264 11.36 -8.95 4.14
C VAL A 264 12.49 -7.97 4.41
N PHE A 265 12.35 -6.76 3.91
CA PHE A 265 13.32 -5.67 4.06
C PHE A 265 12.66 -4.48 4.75
N ASP A 266 12.93 -4.35 6.05
CA ASP A 266 12.40 -3.31 6.94
C ASP A 266 13.55 -2.62 7.69
N PRO A 267 14.33 -1.76 7.00
CA PRO A 267 15.44 -1.06 7.62
C PRO A 267 14.96 0.03 8.61
N PRO A 268 15.80 0.47 9.57
CA PRO A 268 15.45 1.57 10.45
C PRO A 268 15.05 2.84 9.69
N PHE A 269 13.99 3.50 10.16
CA PHE A 269 13.28 4.53 9.40
C PHE A 269 13.89 5.94 9.50
N ASP A 270 14.63 6.24 10.55
CA ASP A 270 15.30 7.53 10.78
C ASP A 270 16.69 7.36 11.44
N SER A 271 17.47 8.43 11.46
CA SER A 271 18.83 8.49 12.02
C SER A 271 18.87 8.36 13.55
N GLU A 272 17.82 8.78 14.26
CA GLU A 272 17.69 8.69 15.72
C GLU A 272 17.50 7.21 16.15
N GLN A 273 16.72 6.45 15.39
CA GLN A 273 16.57 4.99 15.51
C GLN A 273 17.87 4.24 15.21
N ALA A 274 18.68 4.74 14.27
CA ALA A 274 20.00 4.19 13.96
C ALA A 274 21.01 4.48 15.10
N GLU A 275 20.94 5.65 15.72
CA GLU A 275 21.77 6.02 16.87
C GLU A 275 21.42 5.21 18.14
N GLU A 276 20.13 5.01 18.44
CA GLU A 276 19.70 4.29 19.65
C GLU A 276 19.80 2.76 19.56
N HIS A 277 19.73 2.18 18.35
CA HIS A 277 19.64 0.72 18.16
C HIS A 277 20.70 0.11 17.26
N TYR A 278 21.51 0.92 16.56
CA TYR A 278 22.50 0.46 15.58
C TYR A 278 23.86 1.18 15.67
N ASN A 279 24.18 1.78 16.83
CA ASN A 279 25.44 2.53 17.07
C ASN A 279 25.71 3.65 16.04
N GLY A 280 24.68 4.28 15.47
CA GLY A 280 24.79 5.33 14.46
C GLY A 280 25.00 4.83 13.03
N ASN A 281 25.01 3.50 12.79
CA ASN A 281 25.11 2.96 11.44
C ASN A 281 23.75 3.02 10.73
N THR A 282 23.60 3.98 9.81
CA THR A 282 22.50 3.99 8.85
C THR A 282 22.92 3.21 7.59
N ILE A 283 21.94 2.74 6.81
CA ILE A 283 22.22 2.21 5.45
C ILE A 283 22.76 3.31 4.51
N GLY A 284 22.82 4.58 4.95
CA GLY A 284 23.22 5.73 4.13
C GLY A 284 22.10 6.09 3.14
N ARG A 285 21.52 7.29 3.28
CA ARG A 285 20.56 7.84 2.32
C ARG A 285 21.24 8.96 1.54
N GLY A 286 21.60 8.69 0.29
CA GLY A 286 22.25 9.67 -0.59
C GLY A 286 22.98 9.01 -1.78
N PRO A 287 23.67 9.80 -2.61
CA PRO A 287 24.45 9.34 -3.77
C PRO A 287 25.54 8.30 -3.43
N SER A 288 25.83 8.11 -2.15
CA SER A 288 26.80 7.16 -1.58
C SER A 288 26.37 5.68 -1.61
N GLY A 289 25.17 5.35 -2.13
CA GLY A 289 24.89 4.02 -2.70
C GLY A 289 24.48 2.89 -1.75
N GLY A 290 24.40 3.10 -0.42
CA GLY A 290 24.17 2.00 0.52
C GLY A 290 22.79 1.32 0.42
N ILE A 291 21.70 2.07 0.19
CA ILE A 291 20.37 1.48 -0.06
C ILE A 291 20.30 0.74 -1.39
N TRP A 292 21.03 1.21 -2.40
CA TRP A 292 21.13 0.58 -3.71
C TRP A 292 21.95 -0.71 -3.64
N LYS A 293 23.04 -0.70 -2.88
CA LYS A 293 23.83 -1.91 -2.57
C LYS A 293 22.99 -2.94 -1.83
N ALA A 294 22.26 -2.55 -0.78
CA ALA A 294 21.34 -3.44 -0.09
C ALA A 294 20.31 -4.04 -1.05
N ARG A 295 19.66 -3.24 -1.90
CA ARG A 295 18.71 -3.76 -2.91
C ARG A 295 19.36 -4.72 -3.91
N ALA A 296 20.60 -4.47 -4.33
CA ALA A 296 21.36 -5.37 -5.19
C ALA A 296 21.66 -6.72 -4.50
N THR A 297 22.08 -6.67 -3.23
CA THR A 297 22.26 -7.85 -2.37
C THR A 297 20.96 -8.67 -2.26
N LEU A 298 19.83 -8.03 -1.95
CA LEU A 298 18.55 -8.72 -1.83
C LEU A 298 18.12 -9.34 -3.17
N ALA A 299 18.37 -8.66 -4.30
CA ALA A 299 18.09 -9.17 -5.63
C ALA A 299 18.87 -10.46 -5.96
N GLU A 300 20.12 -10.54 -5.51
CA GLU A 300 20.98 -11.73 -5.69
C GLU A 300 20.52 -12.91 -4.82
N LEU A 301 20.04 -12.64 -3.62
CA LEU A 301 19.55 -13.66 -2.68
C LEU A 301 18.16 -14.20 -3.03
N THR A 302 17.34 -13.43 -3.76
CA THR A 302 15.96 -13.80 -4.09
C THR A 302 15.93 -14.90 -5.14
N ALA A 303 15.22 -16.00 -4.84
CA ALA A 303 14.99 -17.09 -5.76
C ALA A 303 14.11 -16.65 -6.96
N PRO A 304 14.25 -17.26 -8.15
CA PRO A 304 13.33 -17.00 -9.25
C PRO A 304 11.87 -17.24 -8.87
N GLY A 305 10.98 -16.31 -9.21
CA GLY A 305 9.58 -16.33 -8.79
C GLY A 305 9.34 -15.86 -7.35
N GLY A 306 10.41 -15.64 -6.57
CA GLY A 306 10.38 -15.14 -5.20
C GLY A 306 10.08 -13.65 -5.11
N ARG A 307 9.73 -13.21 -3.89
CA ARG A 307 9.26 -11.84 -3.60
C ARG A 307 10.22 -11.10 -2.67
N VAL A 308 10.31 -9.78 -2.86
CA VAL A 308 10.92 -8.85 -1.90
C VAL A 308 9.86 -7.88 -1.41
N LEU A 309 9.64 -7.85 -0.10
CA LEU A 309 8.70 -7.00 0.62
C LEU A 309 9.49 -5.87 1.26
N SER A 310 9.54 -4.71 0.61
CA SER A 310 10.28 -3.54 1.10
C SER A 310 9.35 -2.59 1.85
N ILE A 311 9.65 -2.32 3.11
CA ILE A 311 8.89 -1.40 3.96
C ILE A 311 9.70 -0.11 4.12
N GLY A 312 9.05 1.04 3.97
CA GLY A 312 9.75 2.32 4.02
C GLY A 312 8.85 3.52 3.78
N TRP A 313 9.48 4.63 3.39
CA TRP A 313 8.81 5.91 3.11
C TRP A 313 8.49 6.13 1.63
N ASN A 314 8.87 5.20 0.75
CA ASN A 314 8.64 5.32 -0.69
C ASN A 314 8.36 3.96 -1.34
N SER A 315 7.84 4.00 -2.56
CA SER A 315 7.45 2.83 -3.34
C SER A 315 8.49 2.38 -4.37
N VAL A 316 9.76 2.78 -4.26
CA VAL A 316 10.77 2.47 -5.29
C VAL A 316 11.05 0.96 -5.36
N GLY A 317 11.18 0.30 -4.21
CA GLY A 317 11.45 -1.14 -4.14
C GLY A 317 12.64 -1.56 -5.02
N LEU A 318 12.48 -2.64 -5.78
CA LEU A 318 13.45 -3.20 -6.72
C LEU A 318 13.13 -2.90 -8.19
N GLN A 319 12.20 -1.99 -8.50
CA GLN A 319 11.72 -1.74 -9.88
C GLN A 319 12.80 -1.23 -10.86
N ALA A 320 13.92 -0.71 -10.36
CA ALA A 320 15.07 -0.32 -11.18
C ALA A 320 15.92 -1.52 -11.64
N ASN A 321 15.63 -2.72 -11.15
CA ASN A 321 16.25 -3.96 -11.57
C ASN A 321 15.33 -4.68 -12.56
N ASP A 322 15.76 -4.79 -13.82
CA ASP A 322 14.97 -5.40 -14.91
C ASP A 322 14.54 -6.87 -14.65
N ALA A 323 15.14 -7.54 -13.66
CA ALA A 323 14.75 -8.88 -13.24
C ALA A 323 13.51 -8.91 -12.34
N PHE A 324 13.01 -7.75 -11.89
CA PHE A 324 11.89 -7.62 -10.97
C PHE A 324 10.71 -6.88 -11.60
N GLU A 325 9.50 -7.32 -11.24
CA GLU A 325 8.27 -6.62 -11.55
C GLU A 325 7.49 -6.35 -10.25
N ARG A 326 6.88 -5.18 -10.14
CA ARG A 326 6.02 -4.82 -9.01
C ARG A 326 4.78 -5.73 -9.02
N GLU A 327 4.50 -6.36 -7.88
CA GLU A 327 3.33 -7.21 -7.66
C GLU A 327 2.22 -6.42 -6.96
N SER A 328 2.54 -5.61 -5.95
CA SER A 328 1.54 -4.76 -5.26
C SER A 328 2.17 -3.63 -4.45
N VAL A 329 1.35 -2.64 -4.07
CA VAL A 329 1.72 -1.52 -3.17
C VAL A 329 0.70 -1.43 -2.04
N HIS A 330 1.17 -1.29 -0.81
CA HIS A 330 0.34 -1.18 0.38
C HIS A 330 0.73 0.09 1.16
N LEU A 331 -0.25 0.93 1.46
CA LEU A 331 -0.09 2.16 2.25
C LEU A 331 -0.68 1.97 3.63
N PHE A 332 0.12 2.16 4.67
CA PHE A 332 -0.29 2.11 6.07
C PHE A 332 -0.48 3.51 6.62
N GLN A 333 -1.74 3.94 6.70
CA GLN A 333 -2.13 5.28 7.11
C GLN A 333 -1.94 5.49 8.61
N ARG A 334 -1.20 6.51 9.02
CA ARG A 334 -0.96 6.82 10.45
C ARG A 334 -1.66 8.12 10.86
N VAL A 335 -2.24 8.12 12.06
CA VAL A 335 -2.84 9.32 12.65
C VAL A 335 -1.72 10.28 13.06
N GLN A 336 -1.63 11.45 12.41
CA GLN A 336 -0.67 12.54 12.70
C GLN A 336 0.82 12.21 12.45
N LYS A 337 1.14 11.24 11.58
CA LYS A 337 2.51 10.95 11.10
C LYS A 337 2.49 10.54 9.62
N PRO A 338 3.60 10.64 8.86
CA PRO A 338 3.66 10.23 7.45
C PRO A 338 3.22 8.79 7.26
N ASP A 339 2.65 8.41 6.12
CA ASP A 339 2.29 7.02 5.90
C ASP A 339 3.51 6.13 5.70
N VAL A 340 3.35 4.83 5.96
CA VAL A 340 4.39 3.82 5.69
C VAL A 340 3.97 3.02 4.46
N VAL A 341 4.91 2.83 3.54
CA VAL A 341 4.68 2.10 2.30
C VAL A 341 5.32 0.72 2.41
N LEU A 342 4.58 -0.31 2.03
CA LEU A 342 5.10 -1.63 1.69
C LEU A 342 4.98 -1.81 0.17
N VAL A 343 6.08 -2.19 -0.47
CA VAL A 343 6.08 -2.61 -1.88
C VAL A 343 6.49 -4.05 -1.99
N VAL A 344 5.79 -4.78 -2.87
CA VAL A 344 6.06 -6.18 -3.15
C VAL A 344 6.58 -6.28 -4.57
N ASP A 345 7.82 -6.71 -4.73
CA ASP A 345 8.45 -6.92 -6.04
C ASP A 345 8.72 -8.41 -6.23
N ARG A 346 8.35 -8.96 -7.39
CA ARG A 346 8.56 -10.35 -7.77
C ARG A 346 9.69 -10.47 -8.78
N LYS A 347 10.60 -11.43 -8.56
CA LYS A 347 11.68 -11.75 -9.51
C LYS A 347 11.11 -12.57 -10.68
N THR A 348 11.07 -11.99 -11.88
CA THR A 348 10.46 -12.58 -13.09
C THR A 348 11.48 -13.16 -14.07
N GLN A 349 12.72 -12.67 -14.06
CA GLN A 349 13.77 -13.17 -14.96
C GLN A 349 14.77 -14.07 -14.23
N HIS A 350 15.08 -15.21 -14.86
CA HIS A 350 16.26 -16.00 -14.52
C HIS A 350 17.50 -15.33 -15.12
N ARG A 351 18.59 -15.25 -14.35
CA ARG A 351 19.88 -14.80 -14.88
C ARG A 351 20.33 -15.78 -15.97
N LEU A 352 20.35 -15.34 -17.23
CA LEU A 352 21.17 -15.98 -18.26
C LEU A 352 22.63 -15.66 -17.94
N VAL A 353 23.34 -16.60 -17.35
CA VAL A 353 24.79 -16.51 -17.19
C VAL A 353 25.42 -16.72 -18.56
N THR A 354 25.88 -15.65 -19.21
CA THR A 354 26.78 -15.74 -20.35
C THR A 354 28.22 -15.77 -19.85
N ASP A 355 28.91 -16.89 -20.07
CA ASP A 355 30.36 -16.98 -19.92
C ASP A 355 31.05 -15.91 -20.77
N GLY A 356 31.59 -14.89 -20.10
CA GLY A 356 32.55 -13.93 -20.67
C GLY A 356 31.94 -12.75 -21.44
N GLY A 357 31.88 -11.58 -20.81
CA GLY A 357 31.59 -10.31 -21.48
C GLY A 357 31.62 -9.14 -20.51
N THR A 358 32.80 -8.52 -20.36
CA THR A 358 33.13 -7.21 -19.77
C THR A 358 32.16 -6.62 -18.72
N GLU A 359 32.65 -6.60 -17.48
CA GLU A 359 32.07 -5.91 -16.32
C GLU A 359 31.83 -4.42 -16.60
N PHE A 360 30.66 -3.95 -16.16
CA PHE A 360 30.39 -2.54 -15.97
C PHE A 360 31.07 -2.13 -14.66
N ASP A 361 32.08 -1.25 -14.75
CA ASP A 361 32.84 -0.75 -13.60
C ASP A 361 32.17 0.52 -13.04
N PRO A 362 31.54 0.47 -11.86
CA PRO A 362 30.84 1.60 -11.28
C PRO A 362 31.80 2.67 -10.70
N THR A 363 33.12 2.50 -10.81
CA THR A 363 34.11 3.46 -10.26
C THR A 363 34.46 4.62 -11.18
N LEU A 364 33.86 4.71 -12.38
CA LEU A 364 34.20 5.75 -13.38
C LEU A 364 33.27 6.98 -13.39
N VAL A 365 32.65 7.33 -12.26
CA VAL A 365 32.06 8.67 -12.08
C VAL A 365 33.08 9.52 -11.34
N ASP A 366 33.77 10.40 -12.08
CA ASP A 366 34.67 11.41 -11.52
C ASP A 366 33.86 12.37 -10.63
N VAL A 367 33.95 12.20 -9.31
CA VAL A 367 33.44 13.14 -8.30
C VAL A 367 34.65 13.80 -7.64
N PRO A 368 34.74 15.13 -7.58
CA PRO A 368 35.84 15.81 -6.91
C PRO A 368 35.87 15.45 -5.41
N THR A 369 37.02 15.02 -4.93
CA THR A 369 37.27 14.77 -3.51
C THR A 369 37.90 16.00 -2.87
N ASP A 370 37.15 16.65 -1.97
CA ASP A 370 37.66 17.49 -0.88
C ASP A 370 36.80 17.10 0.33
N GLY A 371 37.25 16.86 1.55
CA GLY A 371 38.51 17.03 2.25
C GLY A 371 38.09 16.99 3.72
N ASP A 372 38.49 15.94 4.42
CA ASP A 372 38.31 15.70 5.86
C ASP A 372 38.77 16.90 6.70
N ASP A 373 37.96 17.34 7.67
CA ASP A 373 38.43 18.02 8.88
C ASP A 373 37.31 18.14 9.95
N GLY A 374 37.52 17.48 11.10
CA GLY A 374 37.44 18.19 12.39
C GLY A 374 36.28 17.91 13.35
N ASP A 375 36.56 17.04 14.32
CA ASP A 375 35.85 16.82 15.59
C ASP A 375 35.66 18.11 16.42
N GLY A 376 34.48 18.29 17.04
CA GLY A 376 34.19 19.44 17.90
C GLY A 376 32.87 19.31 18.68
N ASP A 377 32.92 18.68 19.86
CA ASP A 377 31.91 18.78 20.93
C ASP A 377 31.74 20.24 21.36
N ASP A 378 30.57 20.82 21.10
CA ASP A 378 30.01 21.84 21.99
C ASP A 378 28.49 21.82 21.96
N ARG A 379 27.93 21.51 23.13
CA ARG A 379 26.52 21.60 23.49
C ARG A 379 25.99 23.02 23.28
N HIS A 380 25.26 23.24 22.19
CA HIS A 380 24.28 24.30 22.08
C HIS A 380 23.05 23.83 21.30
N VAL A 381 21.93 23.71 22.02
CA VAL A 381 20.59 23.66 21.43
C VAL A 381 20.37 24.97 20.67
N LEU A 382 20.40 24.92 19.34
CA LEU A 382 19.91 25.97 18.45
C LEU A 382 19.17 25.30 17.29
N ASP A 383 17.86 25.48 17.32
CA ASP A 383 16.89 25.16 16.27
C ASP A 383 16.90 26.31 15.24
N PRO A 384 17.40 26.12 14.00
CA PRO A 384 17.46 27.19 13.01
C PRO A 384 16.17 27.35 12.19
N PHE A 385 15.19 26.45 12.33
CA PHE A 385 14.00 26.44 11.45
C PHE A 385 12.69 26.76 12.18
N THR A 386 12.76 27.15 13.45
CA THR A 386 11.70 27.93 14.12
C THR A 386 12.09 29.39 14.35
N SER A 387 13.28 29.83 13.93
CA SER A 387 13.61 31.26 13.87
C SER A 387 13.14 31.87 12.55
N SER A 388 12.22 32.81 12.68
CA SER A 388 11.58 33.63 11.65
C SER A 388 12.52 34.60 10.92
N GLU A 389 13.71 34.18 10.49
CA GLU A 389 14.67 35.12 9.89
C GLU A 389 14.45 35.35 8.38
N THR A 390 14.00 34.34 7.60
CA THR A 390 13.56 34.53 6.19
C THR A 390 12.61 33.42 5.71
N ASP A 391 11.53 33.76 5.01
CA ASP A 391 10.62 32.82 4.32
C ASP A 391 10.94 32.65 2.81
N GLU A 392 11.99 33.31 2.32
CA GLU A 392 12.42 33.29 0.92
C GLU A 392 13.44 32.17 0.67
N TRP A 393 12.99 31.10 0.01
CA TRP A 393 13.81 29.91 -0.27
C TRP A 393 13.96 29.72 -1.78
N SER A 394 15.19 29.75 -2.29
CA SER A 394 15.40 29.59 -3.73
C SER A 394 15.30 28.13 -4.16
N THR A 395 14.61 27.91 -5.29
CA THR A 395 14.48 26.56 -5.85
C THR A 395 15.82 26.09 -6.44
N PRO A 396 16.29 24.86 -6.15
CA PRO A 396 17.55 24.36 -6.70
C PRO A 396 17.55 24.33 -8.24
N PRO A 397 18.53 24.95 -8.92
CA PRO A 397 18.55 25.05 -10.38
C PRO A 397 18.51 23.69 -11.09
N GLU A 398 19.17 22.67 -10.55
CA GLU A 398 19.19 21.30 -11.08
C GLU A 398 17.84 20.59 -10.98
N PHE A 399 16.96 21.06 -10.09
CA PHE A 399 15.61 20.58 -9.93
C PHE A 399 14.65 21.28 -10.90
N VAL A 400 14.65 22.61 -10.93
CA VAL A 400 13.66 23.39 -11.70
C VAL A 400 13.98 23.50 -13.19
N ARG A 401 15.25 23.51 -13.60
CA ARG A 401 15.61 23.65 -15.03
C ARG A 401 15.03 22.56 -15.93
N PRO A 402 15.08 21.25 -15.57
CA PRO A 402 14.44 20.23 -16.38
C PRO A 402 12.92 20.39 -16.48
N LEU A 403 12.26 20.96 -15.46
CA LEU A 403 10.82 21.24 -15.50
C LEU A 403 10.51 22.42 -16.43
N ALA A 404 11.30 23.50 -16.36
CA ALA A 404 11.20 24.63 -17.28
C ALA A 404 11.42 24.18 -18.74
N GLU A 405 12.45 23.37 -19.00
CA GLU A 405 12.69 22.79 -20.33
C GLU A 405 11.53 21.91 -20.83
N ALA A 406 10.79 21.27 -19.92
CA ALA A 406 9.68 20.39 -20.28
C ALA A 406 8.41 21.15 -20.70
N VAL A 407 8.30 22.43 -20.37
CA VAL A 407 7.22 23.35 -20.78
C VAL A 407 7.70 24.42 -21.78
N ASP A 408 8.88 24.25 -22.38
CA ASP A 408 9.50 25.26 -23.27
C ASP A 408 9.77 26.63 -22.59
N GLY A 409 9.91 26.63 -21.26
CA GLY A 409 10.13 27.80 -20.40
C GLY A 409 8.86 28.22 -19.66
N PHE A 410 8.95 28.45 -18.35
CA PHE A 410 7.80 28.97 -17.60
C PHE A 410 7.52 30.43 -18.01
N ASP A 411 6.25 30.76 -18.19
CA ASP A 411 5.82 32.14 -18.46
C ASP A 411 5.88 32.99 -17.19
N LEU A 412 5.52 32.41 -16.05
CA LEU A 412 5.42 33.11 -14.77
C LEU A 412 6.04 32.34 -13.59
N ASP A 413 6.86 33.02 -12.79
CA ASP A 413 7.21 32.63 -11.42
C ASP A 413 6.36 33.45 -10.44
N ALA A 414 5.35 32.81 -9.85
CA ALA A 414 4.32 33.52 -9.11
C ALA A 414 4.74 33.96 -7.70
N ALA A 415 5.87 33.47 -7.18
CA ALA A 415 6.40 33.78 -5.85
C ALA A 415 7.93 33.83 -5.85
N ALA A 416 8.49 34.67 -6.73
CA ALA A 416 9.93 34.83 -6.89
C ALA A 416 10.54 35.74 -5.81
N GLY A 417 11.87 35.72 -5.70
CA GLY A 417 12.62 36.71 -4.91
C GLY A 417 13.91 36.17 -4.32
N ALA A 418 14.00 34.85 -4.15
CA ALA A 418 15.15 34.16 -3.59
C ALA A 418 16.16 33.70 -4.67
N GLU A 419 15.71 33.59 -5.91
CA GLU A 419 16.41 32.99 -7.03
C GLU A 419 17.57 33.87 -7.54
N ARG A 420 18.73 33.25 -7.79
CA ARG A 420 19.89 33.94 -8.39
C ARG A 420 19.72 34.28 -9.87
N SER A 421 18.81 33.59 -10.55
CA SER A 421 18.51 33.75 -11.96
C SER A 421 17.02 33.50 -12.19
N PRO A 422 16.34 34.26 -13.06
CA PRO A 422 14.92 34.06 -13.34
C PRO A 422 14.61 32.62 -13.75
N ILE A 423 13.56 32.05 -13.16
CA ILE A 423 13.00 30.74 -13.52
C ILE A 423 12.04 30.86 -14.71
N ALA A 424 11.39 32.01 -14.84
CA ALA A 424 10.35 32.30 -15.81
C ALA A 424 10.58 33.66 -16.51
N ASP A 425 9.81 33.93 -17.56
CA ASP A 425 9.85 35.18 -18.33
C ASP A 425 9.34 36.39 -17.52
N GLU A 426 8.27 36.20 -16.74
CA GLU A 426 7.76 37.15 -15.75
C GLU A 426 7.88 36.57 -14.34
N ALA A 427 8.07 37.42 -13.34
CA ALA A 427 8.25 37.01 -11.94
C ALA A 427 7.61 38.03 -11.00
N PHE A 428 6.82 37.56 -10.03
CA PHE A 428 6.26 38.40 -8.98
C PHE A 428 7.08 38.25 -7.70
N THR A 429 7.58 39.38 -7.19
CA THR A 429 8.31 39.46 -5.92
C THR A 429 7.37 39.80 -4.76
N GLU A 430 7.89 39.83 -3.53
CA GLU A 430 7.15 40.33 -2.36
C GLU A 430 6.56 41.74 -2.62
N GLU A 431 7.28 42.61 -3.34
CA GLU A 431 6.81 43.96 -3.67
C GLU A 431 5.61 43.96 -4.64
N ASP A 432 5.50 42.95 -5.48
CA ASP A 432 4.45 42.82 -6.48
C ASP A 432 3.16 42.19 -5.91
N ASP A 433 3.24 41.53 -4.75
CA ASP A 433 2.15 40.78 -4.11
C ASP A 433 1.51 39.76 -5.07
N GLY A 434 2.19 38.64 -5.30
CA GLY A 434 1.75 37.58 -6.22
C GLY A 434 0.35 37.00 -5.91
N LEU A 435 -0.16 37.13 -4.68
CA LEU A 435 -1.53 36.75 -4.31
C LEU A 435 -2.56 37.70 -4.94
N ALA A 436 -2.24 38.99 -5.09
CA ALA A 436 -3.09 40.00 -5.69
C ALA A 436 -3.01 40.04 -7.23
N GLN A 437 -1.96 39.48 -7.83
CA GLN A 437 -1.75 39.51 -9.27
C GLN A 437 -2.51 38.42 -10.03
N PRO A 438 -2.94 38.67 -11.29
CA PRO A 438 -3.45 37.64 -12.18
C PRO A 438 -2.34 36.77 -12.77
N TRP A 439 -2.48 35.44 -12.74
CA TRP A 439 -1.50 34.52 -13.32
C TRP A 439 -1.85 34.16 -14.77
N HIS A 440 -0.85 33.69 -15.51
CA HIS A 440 -0.97 33.29 -16.91
C HIS A 440 0.14 32.31 -17.33
N GLY A 441 -0.12 31.57 -18.41
CA GLY A 441 0.83 30.64 -19.03
C GLY A 441 1.14 29.41 -18.19
N ASP A 442 2.34 28.86 -18.38
CA ASP A 442 2.93 27.84 -17.54
C ASP A 442 3.58 28.49 -16.30
N VAL A 443 3.03 28.19 -15.13
CA VAL A 443 3.39 28.85 -13.87
C VAL A 443 4.27 27.97 -13.01
N TRP A 444 5.42 28.49 -12.58
CA TRP A 444 6.18 27.96 -11.44
C TRP A 444 5.75 28.63 -10.14
N LEU A 445 5.62 27.84 -9.08
CA LEU A 445 5.28 28.35 -7.76
C LEU A 445 6.07 27.63 -6.66
N ASN A 446 6.93 28.37 -5.98
CA ASN A 446 7.57 27.99 -4.72
C ASN A 446 7.32 29.10 -3.67
N PRO A 447 6.20 29.09 -2.93
CA PRO A 447 5.81 30.22 -2.11
C PRO A 447 6.50 30.21 -0.74
N PRO A 448 6.36 31.30 0.02
CA PRO A 448 6.61 31.32 1.46
C PRO A 448 5.85 30.19 2.19
N TYR A 449 6.58 29.22 2.77
CA TYR A 449 5.97 28.05 3.41
C TYR A 449 5.22 28.37 4.72
N SER A 450 5.38 29.57 5.27
CA SER A 450 4.59 30.08 6.38
C SER A 450 3.15 30.50 5.97
N ALA A 451 2.89 30.70 4.67
CA ALA A 451 1.65 31.27 4.16
C ALA A 451 0.85 30.30 3.25
N MET A 452 1.04 28.98 3.42
CA MET A 452 0.44 27.96 2.55
C MET A 452 -1.10 28.00 2.52
N ASP A 453 -1.73 28.41 3.63
CA ASP A 453 -3.18 28.56 3.75
C ASP A 453 -3.74 29.72 2.91
N GLU A 454 -2.89 30.64 2.43
CA GLU A 454 -3.27 31.74 1.52
C GLU A 454 -2.93 31.39 0.06
N TRP A 455 -1.75 30.78 -0.16
CA TRP A 455 -1.28 30.41 -1.49
C TRP A 455 -2.06 29.26 -2.12
N THR A 456 -2.48 28.25 -1.36
CA THR A 456 -3.21 27.12 -1.96
C THR A 456 -4.60 27.54 -2.48
N PRO A 457 -5.43 28.29 -1.74
CA PRO A 457 -6.67 28.82 -2.30
C PRO A 457 -6.45 29.73 -3.52
N LYS A 458 -5.32 30.47 -3.55
CA LYS A 458 -4.93 31.25 -4.72
C LYS A 458 -4.65 30.36 -5.94
N VAL A 459 -3.87 29.29 -5.79
CA VAL A 459 -3.64 28.29 -6.86
C VAL A 459 -4.97 27.80 -7.42
N VAL A 460 -5.87 27.31 -6.56
CA VAL A 460 -7.19 26.79 -6.97
C VAL A 460 -8.03 27.84 -7.70
N SER A 461 -7.98 29.10 -7.26
CA SER A 461 -8.67 30.21 -7.92
C SER A 461 -8.09 30.51 -9.32
N GLU A 462 -6.78 30.45 -9.48
CA GLU A 462 -6.12 30.77 -10.75
C GLU A 462 -6.33 29.67 -11.81
N LEU A 463 -6.55 28.41 -11.40
CA LEU A 463 -6.94 27.31 -12.31
C LEU A 463 -8.25 27.59 -13.07
N GLN A 464 -9.12 28.42 -12.52
CA GLN A 464 -10.38 28.79 -13.18
C GLN A 464 -10.20 29.83 -14.28
N ARG A 465 -8.98 30.33 -14.49
CA ARG A 465 -8.68 31.36 -15.48
C ARG A 465 -8.20 30.71 -16.78
N PRO A 466 -8.85 30.98 -17.92
CA PRO A 466 -8.40 30.46 -19.22
C PRO A 466 -7.01 30.93 -19.67
N ALA A 467 -6.41 31.88 -18.95
CA ALA A 467 -5.08 32.39 -19.26
C ALA A 467 -3.96 31.54 -18.64
N VAL A 468 -4.26 30.66 -17.68
CA VAL A 468 -3.30 29.74 -17.05
C VAL A 468 -3.35 28.41 -17.79
N GLU A 469 -2.21 27.93 -18.25
CA GLU A 469 -2.08 26.66 -18.98
C GLU A 469 -1.75 25.51 -18.01
N SER A 470 -0.72 25.70 -17.19
CA SER A 470 -0.39 24.78 -16.11
C SER A 470 0.21 25.48 -14.89
N ILE A 471 0.19 24.82 -13.73
CA ILE A 471 0.85 25.28 -12.51
C ILE A 471 1.68 24.13 -11.93
N CYS A 472 2.98 24.35 -11.74
CA CYS A 472 3.87 23.50 -10.97
C CYS A 472 4.09 24.10 -9.57
N TYR A 473 3.46 23.51 -8.57
CA TYR A 473 3.42 24.01 -7.19
C TYR A 473 4.29 23.17 -6.25
N LEU A 474 5.45 23.69 -5.87
CA LEU A 474 6.37 23.08 -4.92
C LEU A 474 5.95 23.36 -3.48
N VAL A 475 5.78 22.29 -2.69
CA VAL A 475 5.26 22.35 -1.32
C VAL A 475 5.99 21.42 -0.36
N LYS A 476 5.80 21.62 0.94
CA LYS A 476 6.12 20.60 1.94
C LYS A 476 5.17 19.39 1.82
N GLY A 477 5.68 18.18 2.03
CA GLY A 477 4.89 16.96 2.10
C GLY A 477 4.18 16.84 3.45
N ASP A 478 3.10 17.60 3.65
CA ASP A 478 2.36 17.66 4.92
C ASP A 478 0.86 17.39 4.71
N SER A 479 0.54 16.13 4.41
CA SER A 479 -0.84 15.67 4.18
C SER A 479 -1.77 15.79 5.39
N SER A 480 -1.26 16.21 6.55
CA SER A 480 -2.06 16.45 7.75
C SER A 480 -2.77 17.81 7.77
N THR A 481 -2.44 18.69 6.81
CA THR A 481 -2.92 20.08 6.76
C THR A 481 -4.05 20.27 5.76
N ASP A 482 -4.95 21.21 6.06
CA ASP A 482 -6.11 21.52 5.21
C ASP A 482 -5.70 22.03 3.83
N TRP A 483 -4.66 22.87 3.75
CA TRP A 483 -4.15 23.35 2.46
C TRP A 483 -3.60 22.20 1.61
N TRP A 484 -2.95 21.19 2.20
CA TRP A 484 -2.45 20.05 1.42
C TRP A 484 -3.61 19.21 0.86
N GLN A 485 -4.65 19.01 1.66
CA GLN A 485 -5.87 18.32 1.24
C GLN A 485 -6.58 19.08 0.10
N LEU A 486 -6.63 20.42 0.20
CA LEU A 486 -7.17 21.27 -0.85
C LEU A 486 -6.34 21.19 -2.15
N ALA A 487 -5.01 21.16 -2.04
CA ALA A 487 -4.14 21.05 -3.21
C ALA A 487 -4.33 19.70 -3.93
N VAL A 488 -4.35 18.59 -3.20
CA VAL A 488 -4.52 17.25 -3.81
C VAL A 488 -5.91 17.03 -4.39
N GLU A 489 -6.96 17.65 -3.83
CA GLU A 489 -8.33 17.58 -4.35
C GLU A 489 -8.45 18.16 -5.77
N HIS A 490 -7.64 19.18 -6.07
CA HIS A 490 -7.69 19.90 -7.34
C HIS A 490 -6.55 19.57 -8.31
N ALA A 491 -5.50 18.87 -7.85
CA ALA A 491 -4.33 18.59 -8.66
C ALA A 491 -4.58 17.49 -9.69
N ASP A 492 -4.13 17.73 -10.92
CA ASP A 492 -4.08 16.72 -11.98
C ASP A 492 -2.97 15.71 -11.73
N ALA A 493 -1.89 16.12 -11.06
CA ALA A 493 -0.83 15.25 -10.60
C ALA A 493 -0.20 15.69 -9.27
N VAL A 494 0.32 14.73 -8.51
CA VAL A 494 1.20 15.00 -7.36
C VAL A 494 2.45 14.15 -7.44
N ALA A 495 3.61 14.80 -7.45
CA ALA A 495 4.92 14.17 -7.44
C ALA A 495 5.52 14.22 -6.04
N MET A 496 5.62 13.08 -5.37
CA MET A 496 6.26 12.94 -4.07
C MET A 496 7.76 12.70 -4.26
N LEU A 497 8.60 13.70 -3.98
CA LEU A 497 10.03 13.64 -4.28
C LEU A 497 10.77 12.59 -3.44
N ASP A 498 11.77 11.94 -4.03
CA ASP A 498 12.53 10.84 -3.40
C ASP A 498 13.71 11.31 -2.53
N SER A 499 13.97 12.61 -2.52
CA SER A 499 15.00 13.28 -1.74
C SER A 499 14.48 14.62 -1.21
N ARG A 500 15.12 15.11 -0.15
CA ARG A 500 14.84 16.44 0.40
C ARG A 500 15.64 17.46 -0.39
N LEU A 501 14.97 18.49 -0.89
CA LEU A 501 15.65 19.57 -1.60
C LEU A 501 16.51 20.38 -0.63
N ALA A 502 17.72 20.73 -1.05
CA ALA A 502 18.57 21.69 -0.36
C ALA A 502 18.30 23.07 -0.95
N PHE A 503 17.51 23.89 -0.25
CA PHE A 503 17.13 25.22 -0.73
C PHE A 503 18.26 26.23 -0.46
N GLY A 504 18.44 27.20 -1.36
CA GLY A 504 19.50 28.20 -1.22
C GLY A 504 20.90 27.68 -1.59
N ASP A 505 21.92 28.21 -0.92
CA ASP A 505 23.34 27.88 -1.14
C ASP A 505 23.91 26.92 -0.09
N GLY A 506 23.06 26.37 0.78
CA GLY A 506 23.48 25.43 1.82
C GLY A 506 23.53 23.99 1.31
N ASP A 507 24.44 23.20 1.86
CA ASP A 507 24.53 21.76 1.57
C ASP A 507 23.52 20.92 2.39
N GLU A 508 22.77 21.54 3.30
CA GLU A 508 21.80 20.87 4.16
C GLU A 508 20.42 20.77 3.50
N SER A 509 19.87 19.56 3.44
CA SER A 509 18.53 19.32 2.90
C SER A 509 17.44 19.75 3.87
N ALA A 510 16.29 20.22 3.35
CA ALA A 510 15.15 20.63 4.16
C ALA A 510 14.69 19.56 5.16
N PRO A 511 14.27 19.92 6.38
CA PRO A 511 13.88 18.95 7.41
C PRO A 511 12.54 18.24 7.12
N PHE A 512 11.85 18.59 6.04
CA PHE A 512 10.56 18.07 5.60
C PHE A 512 10.64 17.46 4.20
N ALA A 513 9.72 16.54 3.87
CA ALA A 513 9.58 16.04 2.50
C ALA A 513 9.10 17.16 1.56
N SER A 514 9.42 17.07 0.28
CA SER A 514 8.95 18.01 -0.75
C SER A 514 8.03 17.29 -1.73
N HIS A 515 6.90 17.90 -2.08
CA HIS A 515 6.03 17.43 -3.16
C HIS A 515 5.89 18.52 -4.23
N VAL A 516 5.62 18.13 -5.46
CA VAL A 516 5.17 19.04 -6.52
C VAL A 516 3.75 18.66 -6.91
N PHE A 517 2.78 19.52 -6.64
CA PHE A 517 1.46 19.43 -7.24
C PHE A 517 1.52 20.04 -8.64
N VAL A 518 0.89 19.37 -9.60
CA VAL A 518 0.76 19.87 -10.96
C VAL A 518 -0.71 19.98 -11.32
N PHE A 519 -1.08 21.11 -11.91
CA PHE A 519 -2.44 21.44 -12.26
C PHE A 519 -2.53 21.93 -13.71
N GLY A 520 -3.67 21.76 -14.37
CA GLY A 520 -3.95 22.24 -15.72
C GLY A 520 -3.62 21.24 -16.84
N ASP A 521 -3.45 21.74 -18.06
CA ASP A 521 -3.15 20.94 -19.26
C ASP A 521 -1.66 20.57 -19.33
N VAL A 522 -1.20 19.81 -18.34
CA VAL A 522 0.22 19.53 -18.12
C VAL A 522 0.83 18.70 -19.26
N PRO A 523 1.91 19.17 -19.90
CA PRO A 523 2.64 18.37 -20.89
C PRO A 523 3.20 17.07 -20.29
N GLY A 524 3.08 15.96 -21.02
CA GLY A 524 3.60 14.66 -20.57
C GLY A 524 5.11 14.68 -20.26
N SER A 525 5.87 15.59 -20.88
CA SER A 525 7.29 15.86 -20.62
C SER A 525 7.55 16.30 -19.17
N VAL A 526 6.69 17.12 -18.57
CA VAL A 526 6.84 17.55 -17.16
C VAL A 526 6.77 16.35 -16.24
N LEU A 527 5.85 15.44 -16.55
CA LEU A 527 5.59 14.26 -15.75
C LEU A 527 6.70 13.20 -15.96
N ASP A 528 7.27 13.12 -17.16
CA ASP A 528 8.49 12.34 -17.46
C ASP A 528 9.74 12.88 -16.73
N VAL A 529 9.80 14.17 -16.44
CA VAL A 529 10.89 14.78 -15.66
C VAL A 529 10.68 14.48 -14.17
N LEU A 530 9.46 14.66 -13.67
CA LEU A 530 9.13 14.39 -12.27
C LEU A 530 9.30 12.90 -11.94
N SER A 531 8.92 11.97 -12.82
CA SER A 531 9.04 10.53 -12.58
C SER A 531 10.47 10.04 -12.39
N ARG A 532 11.49 10.82 -12.81
CA ARG A 532 12.90 10.51 -12.57
C ARG A 532 13.38 10.81 -11.15
N ARG A 533 12.61 11.59 -10.39
CA ARG A 533 12.98 12.13 -9.07
C ARG A 533 11.85 12.03 -8.04
N ALA A 534 10.73 11.43 -8.42
CA ALA A 534 9.51 11.40 -7.62
C ALA A 534 8.62 10.22 -8.00
N THR A 535 7.78 9.80 -7.06
CA THR A 535 6.59 9.02 -7.41
C THR A 535 5.48 9.98 -7.82
N VAL A 536 4.99 9.86 -9.06
CA VAL A 536 3.97 10.75 -9.62
C VAL A 536 2.61 10.04 -9.61
N PHE A 537 1.66 10.58 -8.85
CA PHE A 537 0.24 10.19 -8.88
C PHE A 537 -0.51 11.16 -9.80
N ARG A 538 -1.56 10.70 -10.49
CA ARG A 538 -2.46 11.56 -11.27
C ARG A 538 -3.90 11.35 -10.85
N ALA A 539 -4.71 12.40 -10.92
CA ALA A 539 -6.14 12.31 -10.69
C ALA A 539 -6.84 11.77 -11.94
N ASP A 540 -7.44 10.58 -11.84
CA ASP A 540 -8.47 10.14 -12.78
C ASP A 540 -9.83 10.63 -12.27
N HIS A 541 -10.62 11.32 -13.09
CA HIS A 541 -12.01 11.58 -12.77
C HIS A 541 -12.80 10.26 -12.75
N ILE A 542 -12.92 9.63 -11.58
CA ILE A 542 -13.92 8.59 -11.33
C ILE A 542 -15.28 9.26 -11.13
N HIS A 543 -15.77 9.98 -12.15
CA HIS A 543 -17.17 10.36 -12.23
C HIS A 543 -17.93 9.19 -12.88
N ARG A 544 -18.36 8.21 -12.09
CA ARG A 544 -19.66 7.61 -12.36
C ARG A 544 -20.68 8.54 -11.73
N GLU A 545 -21.51 9.18 -12.55
CA GLU A 545 -22.78 9.73 -12.06
C GLU A 545 -23.53 8.58 -11.38
N THR A 546 -23.47 8.52 -10.05
CA THR A 546 -24.47 7.79 -9.30
C THR A 546 -25.75 8.57 -9.50
N GLU A 547 -26.65 8.08 -10.35
CA GLU A 547 -28.02 8.57 -10.38
C GLU A 547 -28.53 8.50 -8.94
N GLN A 548 -28.64 9.67 -8.32
CA GLN A 548 -29.24 9.80 -7.00
C GLN A 548 -30.71 9.38 -7.13
N GLN A 549 -30.99 8.12 -6.83
CA GLN A 549 -32.37 7.67 -6.64
C GLN A 549 -32.92 8.45 -5.44
N ARG A 550 -33.71 9.47 -5.73
CA ARG A 550 -34.47 10.17 -4.71
C ARG A 550 -35.42 9.17 -4.06
N LEU A 551 -35.32 9.04 -2.75
CA LEU A 551 -36.40 8.49 -1.93
C LEU A 551 -37.68 9.26 -2.27
N ALA A 552 -38.64 8.56 -2.89
CA ALA A 552 -39.98 9.09 -3.04
C ALA A 552 -40.55 9.31 -1.63
N ALA A 553 -40.73 10.58 -1.26
CA ALA A 553 -41.49 10.92 -0.07
C ALA A 553 -42.89 10.30 -0.23
N SER A 554 -43.25 9.40 0.68
CA SER A 554 -44.64 8.98 0.88
C SER A 554 -45.42 10.17 1.43
N GLY A 555 -45.77 11.09 0.54
CA GLY A 555 -46.77 12.11 0.77
C GLY A 555 -48.14 11.45 0.69
N GLY A 556 -48.76 11.24 1.85
CA GLY A 556 -50.19 10.99 1.89
C GLY A 556 -50.94 12.25 1.45
N GLU A 557 -51.98 12.08 0.63
CA GLU A 557 -53.20 12.87 0.73
C GLU A 557 -54.38 12.16 0.07
N GLN A 558 -55.38 11.87 0.91
CA GLN A 558 -56.82 12.00 0.68
C GLN A 558 -57.42 11.55 -0.67
N ARG A 559 -58.21 10.46 -0.62
CA ARG A 559 -59.68 10.55 -0.71
C ARG A 559 -60.37 9.31 -0.15
#